data_AF-A0A8J6SYD1-F1
#
_entry.id   AF-A0A8J6SYD1-F1
#
_cell.length_a   1.000
_cell.length_b   1.000
_cell.length_c   1.000
_cell.angle_alpha   90.00
_cell.angle_beta   90.00
_cell.angle_gamma   90.00
#
_symmetry.space_group_name_H-M   'P 1'
#
loop_
_entity.id
_entity.type
_entity.pdbx_description
1 polymer ?
#
loop_
_entity_poly.entity_id
_entity_poly.type
_entity_poly.pdbx_seq_one_letter_code
_entity_poly.pdbx_strand_id
1 'polypeptide(L)'
;MLKDLKILVDDWLKDRSTRNLSLLSRQSGVPYPTLRRVYQQENSPTLETVLSLLSVVAPGESALGFLNTHFSSVGSWVSKLVKGLDSQIPTADIHEELRDRISFAIITLASAQGTTRAIIEKKYGDYGTSKLDKLIEMDAIFEKEARLYFRYENFTVIDSRLILEQIKHTVDLFDVKQLGDHAVCAQLHTEGLNDAGVVQLARRINEFEEDLQKIFSRERGTNVVMLSYISSFLHKE
;
A
#
# COMPACT_ATOMS: atom_id res chain seq x y z
N MET A 1 22.70 0.90 -9.93
CA MET A 1 21.28 0.52 -10.10
C MET A 1 21.11 -0.80 -10.84
N LEU A 2 21.26 -0.89 -12.17
CA LEU A 2 21.00 -2.14 -12.93
C LEU A 2 21.84 -3.35 -12.48
N LYS A 3 23.12 -3.12 -12.16
CA LYS A 3 24.00 -4.16 -11.61
C LYS A 3 23.52 -4.65 -10.25
N ASP A 4 23.22 -3.72 -9.35
CA ASP A 4 22.76 -4.03 -8.00
C ASP A 4 21.40 -4.72 -8.01
N LEU A 5 20.49 -4.31 -8.90
CA LEU A 5 19.17 -4.94 -9.05
C LEU A 5 19.31 -6.36 -9.60
N LYS A 6 20.22 -6.55 -10.57
CA LYS A 6 20.53 -7.89 -11.09
C LYS A 6 21.08 -8.80 -10.00
N ILE A 7 21.93 -8.30 -9.11
CA ILE A 7 22.46 -9.09 -7.98
C ILE A 7 21.30 -9.59 -7.10
N LEU A 8 20.37 -8.71 -6.72
CA LEU A 8 19.21 -9.09 -5.91
C LEU A 8 18.34 -10.16 -6.62
N VAL A 9 18.13 -10.03 -7.93
CA VAL A 9 17.41 -11.03 -8.72
C VAL A 9 18.18 -12.35 -8.79
N ASP A 10 19.49 -12.31 -8.99
CA ASP A 10 20.35 -13.51 -9.04
C ASP A 10 20.36 -14.25 -7.69
N ASP A 11 20.42 -13.53 -6.58
CA ASP A 11 20.39 -14.11 -5.24
C ASP A 11 19.04 -14.77 -4.96
N TRP A 12 17.94 -14.09 -5.33
CA TRP A 12 16.60 -14.66 -5.23
C TRP A 12 16.44 -15.93 -6.07
N LEU A 13 16.96 -15.95 -7.29
CA LEU A 13 16.92 -17.11 -8.20
C LEU A 13 17.70 -18.31 -7.63
N LYS A 14 18.84 -18.07 -6.97
CA LYS A 14 19.71 -19.13 -6.43
C LYS A 14 19.18 -19.74 -5.13
N ASP A 15 18.40 -18.99 -4.35
CA ASP A 15 17.88 -19.43 -3.05
C ASP A 15 17.02 -20.70 -3.13
N ARG A 16 16.29 -20.92 -4.24
CA ARG A 16 15.52 -22.18 -4.45
C ARG A 16 15.54 -22.60 -5.90
N SER A 17 15.74 -23.89 -6.17
CA SER A 17 15.80 -24.47 -7.53
C SER A 17 14.51 -24.30 -8.35
N THR A 18 13.37 -24.10 -7.69
CA THR A 18 12.08 -23.86 -8.35
C THR A 18 11.90 -22.42 -8.84
N ARG A 19 12.76 -21.49 -8.40
CA ARG A 19 12.67 -20.07 -8.75
C ARG A 19 13.25 -19.82 -10.14
N ASN A 20 12.53 -19.04 -10.91
CA ASN A 20 12.90 -18.65 -12.26
C ASN A 20 12.25 -17.31 -12.63
N LEU A 21 12.68 -16.69 -13.73
CA LEU A 21 12.14 -15.40 -14.17
C LEU A 21 10.63 -15.44 -14.47
N SER A 22 10.08 -16.58 -14.88
CA SER A 22 8.63 -16.71 -15.09
C SER A 22 7.87 -16.65 -13.77
N LEU A 23 8.39 -17.29 -12.73
CA LEU A 23 7.82 -17.23 -11.39
C LEU A 23 7.91 -15.80 -10.82
N LEU A 24 9.07 -15.16 -10.98
CA LEU A 24 9.27 -13.78 -10.54
C LEU A 24 8.32 -12.82 -11.26
N SER A 25 8.12 -12.98 -12.57
CA SER A 25 7.16 -12.18 -13.35
C SER A 25 5.76 -12.28 -12.76
N ARG A 26 5.31 -13.48 -12.42
CA ARG A 26 3.99 -13.69 -11.80
C ARG A 26 3.90 -13.05 -10.41
N GLN A 27 4.91 -13.25 -9.57
CA GLN A 27 4.88 -12.77 -8.18
C GLN A 27 5.05 -11.26 -8.05
N SER A 28 5.86 -10.65 -8.92
CA SER A 28 6.09 -9.20 -8.92
C SER A 28 5.04 -8.43 -9.73
N GLY A 29 4.25 -9.10 -10.56
CA GLY A 29 3.35 -8.46 -11.53
C GLY A 29 4.07 -7.80 -12.71
N VAL A 30 5.41 -7.85 -12.78
CA VAL A 30 6.17 -7.27 -13.89
C VAL A 30 6.09 -8.20 -15.11
N PRO A 31 5.68 -7.72 -16.30
CA PRO A 31 5.60 -8.54 -17.49
C PRO A 31 6.95 -9.20 -17.83
N TYR A 32 6.92 -10.49 -18.18
CA TYR A 32 8.13 -11.26 -18.46
C TYR A 32 9.08 -10.60 -19.49
N PRO A 33 8.61 -9.98 -20.59
CA PRO A 33 9.49 -9.27 -21.51
C PRO A 33 10.22 -8.09 -20.86
N THR A 34 9.54 -7.35 -19.98
CA THR A 34 10.13 -6.24 -19.21
C THR A 34 11.16 -6.77 -18.23
N LEU A 35 10.81 -7.80 -17.46
CA LEU A 35 11.73 -8.43 -16.50
C LEU A 35 12.97 -8.98 -17.20
N ARG A 36 12.82 -9.64 -18.36
CA ARG A 36 13.95 -10.15 -19.15
C ARG A 36 14.90 -9.03 -19.57
N ARG A 37 14.39 -7.91 -20.09
CA ARG A 37 15.22 -6.74 -20.47
C ARG A 37 15.92 -6.11 -19.27
N VAL A 38 15.24 -6.00 -18.13
CA VAL A 38 15.83 -5.49 -16.88
C VAL A 38 16.95 -6.42 -16.41
N TYR A 39 16.71 -7.74 -16.42
CA TYR A 39 17.69 -8.75 -16.00
C TYR A 39 18.92 -8.79 -16.92
N GLN A 40 18.72 -8.60 -18.23
CA GLN A 40 19.79 -8.47 -19.22
C GLN A 40 20.46 -7.09 -19.24
N GLN A 41 20.00 -6.16 -18.39
CA GLN A 41 20.50 -4.79 -18.28
C GLN A 41 20.35 -3.97 -19.58
N GLU A 42 19.37 -4.34 -20.41
CA GLU A 42 19.08 -3.72 -21.71
C GLU A 42 18.23 -2.44 -21.58
N ASN A 43 17.49 -2.30 -20.47
CA ASN A 43 16.64 -1.13 -20.22
C ASN A 43 16.67 -0.73 -18.74
N SER A 44 16.69 0.57 -18.48
CA SER A 44 16.52 1.12 -17.12
C SER A 44 15.05 1.00 -16.69
N PRO A 45 14.73 0.22 -15.64
CA PRO A 45 13.36 0.09 -15.16
C PRO A 45 12.85 1.42 -14.60
N THR A 46 11.53 1.63 -14.70
CA THR A 46 10.86 2.71 -13.96
C THR A 46 10.91 2.43 -12.46
N LEU A 47 10.72 3.45 -11.63
CA LEU A 47 10.61 3.29 -10.18
C LEU A 47 9.54 2.26 -9.81
N GLU A 48 8.38 2.31 -10.46
CA GLU A 48 7.28 1.35 -10.29
C GLU A 48 7.76 -0.09 -10.52
N THR A 49 8.49 -0.33 -11.62
CA THR A 49 9.07 -1.64 -11.92
C THR A 49 10.08 -2.06 -10.86
N VAL A 50 10.92 -1.14 -10.36
CA VAL A 50 11.88 -1.43 -9.28
C VAL A 50 11.17 -1.81 -7.99
N LEU A 51 10.15 -1.05 -7.56
CA LEU A 51 9.39 -1.33 -6.34
C LEU A 51 8.68 -2.69 -6.42
N SER A 52 8.05 -3.00 -7.54
CA SER A 52 7.41 -4.30 -7.80
C SER A 52 8.38 -5.48 -7.76
N LEU A 53 9.63 -5.29 -8.20
CA LEU A 53 10.65 -6.34 -8.10
C LEU A 53 11.17 -6.48 -6.68
N LEU A 54 11.48 -5.37 -6.01
CA LEU A 54 12.03 -5.35 -4.65
C LEU A 54 11.08 -5.99 -3.63
N SER A 55 9.76 -5.85 -3.79
CA SER A 55 8.78 -6.52 -2.91
C SER A 55 8.90 -8.04 -2.90
N VAL A 56 9.50 -8.65 -3.93
CA VAL A 56 9.70 -10.10 -4.05
C VAL A 56 11.15 -10.52 -3.83
N VAL A 57 12.12 -9.81 -4.44
CA VAL A 57 13.52 -10.26 -4.46
C VAL A 57 14.33 -9.80 -3.25
N ALA A 58 13.90 -8.73 -2.57
CA ALA A 58 14.65 -8.12 -1.48
C ALA A 58 13.73 -7.38 -0.49
N PRO A 59 12.76 -8.05 0.14
CA PRO A 59 11.82 -7.38 1.05
C PRO A 59 12.53 -6.78 2.28
N GLY A 60 11.96 -5.72 2.85
CA GLY A 60 12.43 -5.10 4.09
C GLY A 60 13.67 -4.20 3.93
N GLU A 61 14.67 -4.35 4.80
CA GLU A 61 15.84 -3.45 4.86
C GLU A 61 16.66 -3.44 3.56
N SER A 62 16.73 -4.56 2.84
CA SER A 62 17.45 -4.64 1.57
C SER A 62 16.81 -3.77 0.48
N ALA A 63 15.48 -3.72 0.42
CA ALA A 63 14.76 -2.80 -0.47
C ALA A 63 15.03 -1.34 -0.09
N LEU A 64 15.01 -1.01 1.21
CA LEU A 64 15.30 0.35 1.68
C LEU A 64 16.74 0.77 1.35
N GLY A 65 17.72 -0.11 1.56
CA GLY A 65 19.12 0.15 1.19
C GLY A 65 19.27 0.44 -0.31
N PHE A 66 18.59 -0.35 -1.14
CA PHE A 66 18.57 -0.16 -2.59
C PHE A 66 17.93 1.20 -2.97
N LEU A 67 16.76 1.52 -2.41
CA LEU A 67 16.05 2.77 -2.70
C LEU A 67 16.83 3.99 -2.21
N ASN A 68 17.45 3.94 -1.03
CA ASN A 68 18.26 5.05 -0.53
C ASN A 68 19.47 5.35 -1.41
N THR A 69 20.04 4.32 -2.05
CA THR A 69 21.21 4.46 -2.92
C THR A 69 20.84 4.97 -4.32
N HIS A 70 19.79 4.42 -4.95
CA HIS A 70 19.47 4.71 -6.36
C HIS A 70 18.31 5.67 -6.55
N PHE A 71 17.49 5.89 -5.52
CA PHE A 71 16.27 6.70 -5.55
C PHE A 71 16.13 7.49 -4.24
N SER A 72 17.16 8.24 -3.82
CA SER A 72 17.28 8.81 -2.47
C SER A 72 16.06 9.58 -1.96
N SER A 73 15.35 10.34 -2.82
CA SER A 73 14.11 11.02 -2.46
C SER A 73 12.98 10.05 -2.09
N VAL A 74 12.84 8.96 -2.87
CA VAL A 74 11.86 7.90 -2.64
C VAL A 74 12.29 7.01 -1.48
N GLY A 75 13.58 6.67 -1.38
CA GLY A 75 14.13 5.90 -0.26
C GLY A 75 13.89 6.60 1.08
N SER A 76 14.07 7.92 1.13
CA SER A 76 13.73 8.73 2.31
C SER A 76 12.23 8.70 2.62
N TRP A 77 11.37 8.84 1.60
CA TRP A 77 9.91 8.75 1.76
C TRP A 77 9.45 7.37 2.24
N VAL A 78 9.88 6.28 1.59
CA VAL A 78 9.56 4.90 2.00
C VAL A 78 10.14 4.59 3.38
N SER A 79 11.34 5.07 3.70
CA SER A 79 11.91 4.90 5.04
C SER A 79 11.05 5.53 6.12
N LYS A 80 10.35 6.64 5.84
CA LYS A 80 9.39 7.23 6.78
C LYS A 80 8.11 6.40 6.91
N LEU A 81 7.61 5.83 5.81
CA LEU A 81 6.42 4.97 5.82
C LEU A 81 6.66 3.63 6.53
N VAL A 82 7.87 3.08 6.43
CA VAL A 82 8.23 1.76 6.97
C VAL A 82 8.82 1.86 8.39
N LYS A 83 9.34 3.02 8.81
CA LYS A 83 9.81 3.22 10.19
C LYS A 83 8.63 3.14 11.16
N GLY A 84 8.57 2.05 11.92
CA GLY A 84 7.68 1.90 13.08
C GLY A 84 6.68 0.74 13.00
N LEU A 85 6.68 -0.03 11.90
CA LEU A 85 5.88 -1.25 11.77
C LEU A 85 6.73 -2.32 11.08
N ASP A 86 6.62 -3.58 11.51
CA ASP A 86 6.98 -4.76 10.70
C ASP A 86 6.01 -4.84 9.52
N SER A 87 6.04 -3.84 8.65
CA SER A 87 5.06 -3.66 7.59
C SER A 87 5.29 -4.67 6.49
N GLN A 88 4.29 -5.48 6.23
CA GLN A 88 4.29 -6.37 5.09
C GLN A 88 3.95 -5.59 3.82
N ILE A 89 4.63 -5.89 2.71
CA ILE A 89 4.24 -5.37 1.40
C ILE A 89 3.32 -6.43 0.77
N PRO A 90 2.06 -6.11 0.44
CA PRO A 90 1.16 -7.09 -0.16
C PRO A 90 1.68 -7.59 -1.51
N THR A 91 1.20 -8.76 -1.92
CA THR A 91 1.54 -9.33 -3.23
C THR A 91 0.88 -8.54 -4.36
N ALA A 92 1.37 -8.71 -5.59
CA ALA A 92 0.79 -8.07 -6.77
C ALA A 92 -0.71 -8.41 -6.96
N ASP A 93 -1.12 -9.65 -6.64
CA ASP A 93 -2.52 -10.07 -6.73
C ASP A 93 -3.41 -9.27 -5.76
N ILE A 94 -2.90 -8.95 -4.57
CA ILE A 94 -3.61 -8.12 -3.59
C ILE A 94 -3.63 -6.66 -4.04
N HIS A 95 -2.55 -6.16 -4.66
CA HIS A 95 -2.56 -4.81 -5.23
C HIS A 95 -3.67 -4.64 -6.25
N GLU A 96 -3.90 -5.61 -7.13
CA GLU A 96 -5.00 -5.57 -8.10
C GLU A 96 -6.37 -5.57 -7.41
N GLU A 97 -6.57 -6.34 -6.34
CA GLU A 97 -7.81 -6.27 -5.57
C GLU A 97 -7.97 -4.94 -4.83
N LEU A 98 -6.89 -4.33 -4.36
CA LEU A 98 -6.93 -3.00 -3.74
C LEU A 98 -7.29 -1.89 -4.74
N ARG A 99 -7.19 -2.12 -6.06
CA ARG A 99 -7.70 -1.21 -7.10
C ARG A 99 -9.22 -1.27 -7.22
N ASP A 100 -9.85 -2.39 -6.84
CA ASP A 100 -11.30 -2.51 -6.84
C ASP A 100 -11.90 -1.91 -5.57
N ARG A 101 -12.86 -0.99 -5.73
CA ARG A 101 -13.47 -0.25 -4.63
C ARG A 101 -14.13 -1.16 -3.57
N ILE A 102 -14.77 -2.24 -4.00
CA ILE A 102 -15.51 -3.13 -3.09
C ILE A 102 -14.54 -4.08 -2.40
N SER A 103 -13.57 -4.65 -3.11
CA SER A 103 -12.49 -5.41 -2.49
C SER A 103 -11.73 -4.57 -1.47
N PHE A 104 -11.38 -3.32 -1.79
CA PHE A 104 -10.77 -2.36 -0.85
C PHE A 104 -11.63 -2.15 0.41
N ALA A 105 -12.93 -1.94 0.26
CA ALA A 105 -13.84 -1.75 1.39
C ALA A 105 -13.93 -3.01 2.27
N ILE A 106 -14.00 -4.20 1.66
CA ILE A 106 -14.03 -5.49 2.37
C ILE A 106 -12.73 -5.68 3.16
N ILE A 107 -11.57 -5.46 2.54
CA ILE A 107 -10.25 -5.53 3.18
C ILE A 107 -10.21 -4.58 4.38
N THR A 108 -10.63 -3.33 4.19
CA THR A 108 -10.66 -2.32 5.28
C THR A 108 -11.51 -2.79 6.46
N LEU A 109 -12.71 -3.31 6.21
CA LEU A 109 -13.59 -3.84 7.26
C LEU A 109 -12.97 -5.07 7.97
N ALA A 110 -12.23 -5.89 7.24
CA ALA A 110 -11.57 -7.08 7.76
C ALA A 110 -10.27 -6.79 8.53
N SER A 111 -9.63 -5.64 8.32
CA SER A 111 -8.37 -5.23 8.98
C SER A 111 -8.51 -4.72 10.43
N ALA A 112 -9.74 -4.46 10.91
CA ALA A 112 -9.99 -4.12 12.32
C ALA A 112 -10.11 -5.39 13.18
N GLN A 113 -11.10 -5.49 14.07
CA GLN A 113 -11.43 -6.76 14.75
C GLN A 113 -12.15 -7.78 13.85
N GLY A 114 -12.00 -7.65 12.53
CA GLY A 114 -12.70 -8.45 11.53
C GLY A 114 -14.17 -8.07 11.33
N THR A 115 -14.71 -8.48 10.18
CA THR A 115 -16.11 -8.27 9.76
C THR A 115 -16.86 -9.60 9.65
N THR A 116 -18.09 -9.63 9.13
CA THR A 116 -18.85 -10.87 8.89
C THR A 116 -19.39 -10.91 7.47
N ARG A 117 -19.65 -12.12 6.95
CA ARG A 117 -20.29 -12.32 5.63
C ARG A 117 -21.61 -11.54 5.53
N ALA A 118 -22.44 -11.59 6.58
CA ALA A 118 -23.71 -10.90 6.64
C ALA A 118 -23.58 -9.36 6.50
N ILE A 119 -22.52 -8.76 7.05
CA ILE A 119 -22.26 -7.32 6.88
C ILE A 119 -21.90 -7.00 5.43
N ILE A 120 -21.06 -7.83 4.81
CA ILE A 120 -20.62 -7.65 3.42
C ILE A 120 -21.79 -7.80 2.46
N GLU A 121 -22.58 -8.87 2.60
CA GLU A 121 -23.78 -9.12 1.79
C GLU A 121 -24.79 -7.98 1.94
N LYS A 122 -25.05 -7.53 3.17
CA LYS A 122 -25.97 -6.41 3.42
C LYS A 122 -25.50 -5.09 2.76
N LYS A 123 -24.20 -4.82 2.74
CA LYS A 123 -23.64 -3.57 2.21
C LYS A 123 -23.45 -3.59 0.69
N TYR A 124 -23.08 -4.73 0.12
CA TYR A 124 -22.55 -4.83 -1.25
C TYR A 124 -23.26 -5.88 -2.11
N GLY A 125 -24.22 -6.62 -1.54
CA GLY A 125 -24.99 -7.67 -2.23
C GLY A 125 -24.12 -8.79 -2.78
N ASP A 126 -24.66 -9.49 -3.78
CA ASP A 126 -24.03 -10.65 -4.42
C ASP A 126 -22.64 -10.34 -4.98
N TYR A 127 -22.44 -9.13 -5.51
CA TYR A 127 -21.15 -8.71 -6.03
C TYR A 127 -20.10 -8.61 -4.93
N GLY A 128 -20.45 -8.09 -3.76
CA GLY A 128 -19.56 -8.08 -2.60
C GLY A 128 -19.24 -9.47 -2.08
N THR A 129 -20.23 -10.38 -2.08
CA THR A 129 -20.02 -11.79 -1.72
C THR A 129 -19.04 -12.46 -2.68
N SER A 130 -19.20 -12.26 -3.99
CA SER A 130 -18.27 -12.80 -4.99
C SER A 130 -16.84 -12.25 -4.82
N LYS A 131 -16.68 -10.97 -4.50
CA LYS A 131 -15.37 -10.38 -4.18
C LYS A 131 -14.76 -10.96 -2.91
N LEU A 132 -15.57 -11.15 -1.87
CA LEU A 132 -15.11 -11.81 -0.65
C LEU A 132 -14.61 -13.23 -0.92
N ASP A 133 -15.37 -14.02 -1.68
CA ASP A 133 -14.98 -15.39 -1.99
C ASP A 133 -13.64 -15.42 -2.74
N LYS A 134 -13.44 -14.52 -3.71
CA LYS A 134 -12.15 -14.35 -4.38
C LYS A 134 -11.01 -14.01 -3.41
N LEU A 135 -11.25 -13.10 -2.46
CA LEU A 135 -10.26 -12.70 -1.44
C LEU A 135 -9.89 -13.84 -0.49
N ILE A 136 -10.84 -14.74 -0.20
CA ILE A 136 -10.60 -15.96 0.59
C ILE A 136 -9.82 -16.99 -0.24
N GLU A 137 -10.20 -17.21 -1.51
CA GLU A 137 -9.51 -18.13 -2.42
C GLU A 137 -8.03 -17.79 -2.59
N MET A 138 -7.68 -16.49 -2.60
CA MET A 138 -6.29 -16.03 -2.66
C MET A 138 -5.58 -15.92 -1.31
N ASP A 139 -6.18 -16.44 -0.23
CA ASP A 139 -5.64 -16.44 1.14
C ASP A 139 -5.42 -15.03 1.73
N ALA A 140 -6.00 -13.98 1.13
CA ALA A 140 -5.90 -12.60 1.62
C ALA A 140 -6.81 -12.36 2.83
N ILE A 141 -7.97 -13.03 2.87
CA ILE A 141 -8.90 -13.03 4.00
C ILE A 141 -9.05 -14.45 4.53
N PHE A 142 -9.10 -14.59 5.85
CA PHE A 142 -9.40 -15.87 6.50
C PHE A 142 -10.57 -15.74 7.48
N GLU A 143 -11.27 -16.84 7.71
CA GLU A 143 -12.39 -16.91 8.63
C GLU A 143 -11.97 -17.57 9.95
N LYS A 144 -12.28 -16.91 11.07
CA LYS A 144 -12.08 -17.42 12.43
C LYS A 144 -13.27 -17.02 13.28
N GLU A 145 -13.88 -17.97 13.98
CA GLU A 145 -15.02 -17.71 14.89
C GLU A 145 -16.17 -16.91 14.23
N ALA A 146 -16.51 -17.27 12.97
CA ALA A 146 -17.52 -16.59 12.14
C ALA A 146 -17.21 -15.12 11.80
N ARG A 147 -15.96 -14.69 11.99
CA ARG A 147 -15.46 -13.37 11.60
C ARG A 147 -14.37 -13.50 10.54
N LEU A 148 -14.35 -12.53 9.65
CA LEU A 148 -13.46 -12.42 8.51
C LEU A 148 -12.35 -11.43 8.85
N TYR A 149 -11.11 -11.88 8.73
CA TYR A 149 -9.92 -11.11 9.07
C TYR A 149 -9.03 -10.97 7.85
N PHE A 150 -8.47 -9.78 7.67
CA PHE A 150 -7.43 -9.57 6.69
C PHE A 150 -6.11 -10.14 7.21
N ARG A 151 -5.37 -10.86 6.36
CA ARG A 151 -4.15 -11.57 6.76
C ARG A 151 -3.01 -10.64 7.16
N TYR A 152 -2.98 -9.43 6.59
CA TYR A 152 -1.91 -8.48 6.82
C TYR A 152 -2.31 -7.48 7.91
N GLU A 153 -1.78 -7.64 9.12
CA GLU A 153 -2.15 -6.79 10.27
C GLU A 153 -1.58 -5.36 10.17
N ASN A 154 -0.45 -5.20 9.49
CA ASN A 154 0.21 -3.92 9.24
C ASN A 154 0.85 -3.99 7.86
N PHE A 155 0.17 -3.51 6.82
CA PHE A 155 0.74 -3.46 5.47
C PHE A 155 0.92 -2.04 4.98
N THR A 156 1.86 -1.85 4.07
CA THR A 156 2.13 -0.56 3.45
C THR A 156 2.06 -0.69 1.94
N VAL A 157 1.29 0.20 1.32
CA VAL A 157 1.28 0.37 -0.14
C VAL A 157 2.30 1.44 -0.50
N ILE A 158 3.18 1.13 -1.45
CA ILE A 158 4.24 2.04 -1.92
C ILE A 158 4.07 2.45 -3.39
N ASP A 159 3.11 1.84 -4.10
CA ASP A 159 2.72 2.24 -5.45
C ASP A 159 1.88 3.51 -5.38
N SER A 160 2.41 4.62 -5.90
CA SER A 160 1.75 5.93 -5.86
C SER A 160 0.44 5.96 -6.64
N ARG A 161 0.29 5.19 -7.72
CA ARG A 161 -0.99 5.11 -8.46
C ARG A 161 -2.04 4.39 -7.63
N LEU A 162 -1.65 3.28 -7.01
CA LEU A 162 -2.55 2.53 -6.13
C LEU A 162 -2.96 3.38 -4.92
N ILE A 163 -2.03 4.15 -4.32
CA ILE A 163 -2.36 5.08 -3.23
C ILE A 163 -3.41 6.10 -3.70
N LEU A 164 -3.23 6.72 -4.86
CA LEU A 164 -4.21 7.69 -5.38
C LEU A 164 -5.57 7.05 -5.69
N GLU A 165 -5.60 5.83 -6.20
CA GLU A 165 -6.83 5.06 -6.40
C GLU A 165 -7.53 4.74 -5.08
N GLN A 166 -6.79 4.33 -4.04
CA GLN A 166 -7.34 4.09 -2.71
C GLN A 166 -7.90 5.36 -2.07
N ILE A 167 -7.25 6.50 -2.27
CA ILE A 167 -7.76 7.79 -1.79
C ILE A 167 -9.09 8.13 -2.47
N LYS A 168 -9.20 7.86 -3.78
CA LYS A 168 -10.48 7.98 -4.50
C LYS A 168 -11.53 7.04 -3.91
N HIS A 169 -11.18 5.79 -3.59
CA HIS A 169 -12.11 4.86 -2.94
C HIS A 169 -12.57 5.37 -1.57
N THR A 170 -11.67 5.94 -0.76
CA THR A 170 -12.03 6.57 0.52
C THR A 170 -13.03 7.71 0.33
N VAL A 171 -12.84 8.56 -0.69
CA VAL A 171 -13.79 9.62 -1.05
C VAL A 171 -15.13 9.04 -1.49
N ASP A 172 -15.12 8.02 -2.35
CA ASP A 172 -16.35 7.37 -2.85
C ASP A 172 -17.14 6.61 -1.76
N LEU A 173 -16.45 6.20 -0.69
CA LEU A 173 -17.03 5.51 0.46
C LEU A 173 -17.39 6.46 1.62
N PHE A 174 -17.07 7.76 1.51
CA PHE A 174 -17.34 8.75 2.53
C PHE A 174 -18.85 8.98 2.70
N ASP A 175 -19.38 8.75 3.90
CA ASP A 175 -20.79 9.02 4.20
C ASP A 175 -20.98 10.45 4.72
N VAL A 176 -21.45 11.32 3.83
CA VAL A 176 -21.74 12.74 4.12
C VAL A 176 -22.71 12.91 5.30
N LYS A 177 -23.55 11.91 5.60
CA LYS A 177 -24.47 11.98 6.75
C LYS A 177 -23.77 11.93 8.10
N GLN A 178 -22.52 11.49 8.14
CA GLN A 178 -21.69 11.44 9.36
C GLN A 178 -20.92 12.75 9.59
N LEU A 179 -21.08 13.76 8.73
CA LEU A 179 -20.48 15.08 8.96
C LEU A 179 -20.98 15.68 10.29
N GLY A 180 -20.04 16.05 11.16
CA GLY A 180 -20.30 16.53 12.51
C GLY A 180 -19.95 15.52 13.61
N ASP A 181 -19.75 14.25 13.26
CA ASP A 181 -19.26 13.24 14.20
C ASP A 181 -17.79 13.50 14.58
N HIS A 182 -17.41 13.19 15.82
CA HIS A 182 -16.11 13.54 16.41
C HIS A 182 -14.86 13.02 15.68
N ALA A 183 -15.00 12.05 14.76
CA ALA A 183 -13.91 11.46 14.00
C ALA A 183 -14.09 11.60 12.47
N VAL A 184 -15.12 12.31 12.01
CA VAL A 184 -15.42 12.49 10.59
C VAL A 184 -14.99 13.89 10.17
N CYS A 185 -14.00 13.93 9.28
CA CYS A 185 -13.42 15.18 8.80
C CYS A 185 -13.32 15.15 7.27
N ALA A 186 -13.77 16.22 6.62
CA ALA A 186 -13.53 16.51 5.22
C ALA A 186 -13.17 17.99 5.11
N GLN A 187 -11.90 18.28 4.75
CA GLN A 187 -11.36 19.63 4.74
C GLN A 187 -10.50 19.86 3.50
N LEU A 188 -10.59 21.07 2.94
CA LEU A 188 -9.74 21.54 1.86
C LEU A 188 -9.23 22.95 2.21
N HIS A 189 -7.91 23.10 2.23
CA HIS A 189 -7.24 24.38 2.45
C HIS A 189 -6.42 24.74 1.21
N THR A 190 -6.68 25.90 0.62
CA THR A 190 -5.99 26.39 -0.58
C THR A 190 -5.44 27.78 -0.30
N GLU A 191 -4.12 27.91 -0.17
CA GLU A 191 -3.45 29.20 0.06
C GLU A 191 -2.00 29.17 -0.45
N GLY A 192 -1.43 30.35 -0.73
CA GLY A 192 -0.01 30.49 -1.04
C GLY A 192 0.86 30.54 0.22
N LEU A 193 1.91 29.71 0.28
CA LEU A 193 2.91 29.74 1.35
C LEU A 193 4.24 30.28 0.84
N ASN A 194 4.93 31.06 1.68
CA ASN A 194 6.35 31.37 1.49
C ASN A 194 7.21 30.19 1.98
N ASP A 195 8.53 30.21 1.70
CA ASP A 195 9.43 29.10 2.04
C ASP A 195 9.41 28.73 3.52
N ALA A 196 9.38 29.72 4.41
CA ALA A 196 9.26 29.48 5.85
C ALA A 196 7.95 28.76 6.21
N GLY A 197 6.84 29.15 5.58
CA GLY A 197 5.54 28.50 5.71
C GLY A 197 5.56 27.06 5.19
N VAL A 198 6.20 26.81 4.04
CA VAL A 198 6.37 25.45 3.47
C VAL A 198 7.14 24.54 4.45
N VAL A 199 8.25 25.03 5.00
CA VAL A 199 9.06 24.27 5.98
C VAL A 199 8.26 23.98 7.25
N GLN A 200 7.51 24.96 7.76
CA GLN A 200 6.66 24.77 8.94
C GLN A 200 5.54 23.77 8.70
N LEU A 201 4.86 23.87 7.55
CA LEU A 201 3.80 22.93 7.16
C LEU A 201 4.35 21.51 7.02
N ALA A 202 5.47 21.34 6.32
CA ALA A 202 6.12 20.04 6.17
C ALA A 202 6.45 19.42 7.54
N ARG A 203 6.96 20.22 8.50
CA ARG A 203 7.21 19.72 9.86
C ARG A 203 5.93 19.22 10.53
N ARG A 204 4.84 20.00 10.50
CA ARG A 204 3.57 19.62 11.14
C ARG A 204 2.93 18.38 10.52
N ILE A 205 3.04 18.21 9.20
CA ILE A 205 2.57 16.99 8.53
C ILE A 205 3.36 15.77 9.03
N ASN A 206 4.70 15.86 9.17
CA ASN A 206 5.48 14.73 9.69
C ASN A 206 5.13 14.42 11.16
N GLU A 207 4.98 15.44 12.01
CA GLU A 207 4.59 15.25 13.42
C GLU A 207 3.21 14.57 13.54
N PHE A 208 2.25 15.00 12.72
CA PHE A 208 0.92 14.40 12.65
C PHE A 208 0.98 12.92 12.28
N GLU A 209 1.78 12.54 11.28
CA GLU A 209 1.96 11.14 10.89
C GLU A 209 2.55 10.26 11.99
N GLU A 210 3.60 10.76 12.66
CA GLU A 210 4.22 10.04 13.77
C GLU A 210 3.23 9.81 14.92
N ASP A 211 2.38 10.79 15.19
CA ASP A 211 1.37 10.68 16.25
C ASP A 211 0.20 9.77 15.85
N LEU A 212 -0.26 9.83 14.59
CA LEU A 212 -1.23 8.89 14.06
C LEU A 212 -0.74 7.45 14.19
N GLN A 213 0.51 7.17 13.80
CA GLN A 213 1.07 5.82 13.88
C GLN A 213 1.10 5.30 15.32
N LYS A 214 1.42 6.16 16.30
CA LYS A 214 1.36 5.81 17.73
C LYS A 214 -0.07 5.51 18.18
N ILE A 215 -1.07 6.24 17.68
CA ILE A 215 -2.49 5.98 18.00
C ILE A 215 -2.93 4.64 17.41
N PHE A 216 -2.71 4.40 16.12
CA PHE A 216 -3.11 3.15 15.45
C PHE A 216 -2.43 1.91 16.04
N SER A 217 -1.22 2.05 16.57
CA SER A 217 -0.51 0.95 17.23
C SER A 217 -0.98 0.69 18.67
N ARG A 218 -1.34 1.73 19.43
CA ARG A 218 -1.72 1.61 20.86
C ARG A 218 -3.21 1.40 21.09
N GLU A 219 -4.06 2.12 20.35
CA GLU A 219 -5.49 2.22 20.61
C GLU A 219 -6.31 1.31 19.67
N ARG A 220 -6.10 -0.02 19.77
CA ARG A 220 -6.85 -1.00 18.96
C ARG A 220 -8.29 -1.13 19.46
N GLY A 221 -9.26 -1.12 18.55
CA GLY A 221 -10.69 -1.18 18.89
C GLY A 221 -11.58 -1.72 17.78
N THR A 222 -12.90 -1.63 17.98
CA THR A 222 -13.92 -2.13 17.03
C THR A 222 -14.24 -1.15 15.91
N ASN A 223 -13.87 0.12 16.05
CA ASN A 223 -14.15 1.14 15.05
C ASN A 223 -13.21 0.97 13.86
N VAL A 224 -13.79 0.96 12.66
CA VAL A 224 -13.04 0.95 11.40
C VAL A 224 -12.88 2.38 10.94
N VAL A 225 -11.63 2.84 10.84
CA VAL A 225 -11.30 4.19 10.36
C VAL A 225 -10.61 4.06 9.02
N MET A 226 -11.15 4.75 8.01
CA MET A 226 -10.44 5.04 6.76
C MET A 226 -9.94 6.47 6.85
N LEU A 227 -8.64 6.64 7.04
CA LEU A 227 -8.01 7.96 7.01
C LEU A 227 -7.12 8.03 5.77
N SER A 228 -7.33 9.06 4.96
CA SER A 228 -6.57 9.28 3.75
C SER A 228 -6.45 10.78 3.50
N TYR A 229 -5.25 11.25 3.19
CA TYR A 229 -5.01 12.67 2.92
C TYR A 229 -3.94 12.81 1.83
N ILE A 230 -4.05 13.85 1.02
CA ILE A 230 -3.05 14.24 0.02
C ILE A 230 -2.63 15.66 0.36
N SER A 231 -1.32 15.88 0.44
CA SER A 231 -0.76 17.22 0.36
C SER A 231 -0.01 17.34 -0.96
N SER A 232 -0.36 18.37 -1.74
CA SER A 232 0.29 18.67 -3.02
C SER A 232 0.58 20.16 -3.10
N PHE A 233 1.74 20.50 -3.62
CA PHE A 233 2.10 21.87 -3.94
C PHE A 233 1.78 22.14 -5.41
N LEU A 234 1.05 23.23 -5.67
CA LEU A 234 0.85 23.72 -7.03
C LEU A 234 1.92 24.78 -7.29
N HIS A 235 2.82 24.49 -8.22
CA HIS A 235 3.76 25.48 -8.70
C HIS A 235 3.05 26.37 -9.72
N LYS A 236 3.05 27.69 -9.46
CA LYS A 236 2.74 28.68 -10.48
C LYS A 236 4.04 28.84 -11.27
N GLU A 237 4.14 28.23 -12.44
CA GLU A 237 5.12 28.69 -13.44
C GLU A 237 4.87 30.17 -13.76
#